data_AF-A0A125QIU2-F1
#
_entry.id   AF-A0A125QIU2-F1
#
_cell.length_a   1.000
_cell.length_b   1.000
_cell.length_c   1.000
_cell.angle_alpha   90.00
_cell.angle_beta   90.00
_cell.angle_gamma   90.00
#
_symmetry.space_group_name_H-M   'P 1'
#
loop_
_entity.id
_entity.type
_entity.pdbx_description
1 polymer ?
#
loop_
_entity_poly.entity_id
_entity_poly.type
_entity_poly.pdbx_seq_one_letter_code
_entity_poly.pdbx_strand_id
1 'polypeptide(L)'
;MTVLKMTDLDLQGKRVLIREDLNVPVKDGVVTSDARILASLPTIKLALEKGAAVMVCSHLGRPTEGEFSAENSLKPVAEYLSKALGRDVPLVADYLGGVDVKAGDTCCSKTCASTRARKRTATNWPSNTPPCVTCL
;
A
#
# COMPACT_ATOMS: atom_id res chain seq x y z
N MET A 1 22.39 6.13 10.66
CA MET A 1 21.31 5.22 11.12
C MET A 1 21.37 3.97 10.27
N THR A 2 21.41 2.79 10.90
CA THR A 2 21.38 1.52 10.18
C THR A 2 19.93 1.18 9.87
N VAL A 3 19.52 1.34 8.60
CA VAL A 3 18.21 0.91 8.13
C VAL A 3 18.31 -0.54 7.66
N LEU A 4 17.36 -1.37 8.07
CA LEU A 4 17.25 -2.75 7.57
C LEU A 4 16.72 -2.69 6.13
N LYS A 5 17.45 -3.29 5.20
CA LYS A 5 17.01 -3.34 3.80
C LYS A 5 16.04 -4.50 3.60
N MET A 6 14.99 -4.26 2.83
CA MET A 6 14.04 -5.30 2.43
C MET A 6 14.73 -6.46 1.67
N THR A 7 15.81 -6.17 0.94
CA THR A 7 16.62 -7.19 0.23
C THR A 7 17.22 -8.21 1.18
N ASP A 8 17.54 -7.80 2.40
CA ASP A 8 18.29 -8.62 3.37
C ASP A 8 17.34 -9.37 4.33
N LEU A 9 16.03 -9.12 4.22
CA LEU A 9 15.01 -9.76 5.03
C LEU A 9 14.39 -10.96 4.33
N ASP A 10 14.13 -12.02 5.11
CA ASP A 10 13.29 -13.13 4.69
C ASP A 10 11.82 -12.75 4.86
N LEU A 11 11.10 -12.71 3.73
CA LEU A 11 9.70 -12.28 3.62
C LEU A 11 8.77 -13.46 3.28
N GLN A 12 9.29 -14.68 3.19
CA GLN A 12 8.48 -15.83 2.78
C GLN A 12 7.38 -16.12 3.81
N GLY A 13 6.12 -16.14 3.35
CA GLY A 13 4.97 -16.36 4.22
C GLY A 13 4.67 -15.20 5.18
N LYS A 14 5.43 -14.10 5.10
CA LYS A 14 5.23 -12.93 5.97
C LYS A 14 4.33 -11.91 5.30
N ARG A 15 3.60 -11.20 6.14
CA ARG A 15 2.76 -10.08 5.74
C ARG A 15 3.60 -8.81 5.78
N VAL A 16 3.72 -8.12 4.64
CA VAL A 16 4.57 -6.95 4.47
C VAL A 16 3.71 -5.77 4.08
N LEU A 17 3.69 -4.75 4.93
CA LEU A 17 3.08 -3.47 4.61
C LEU A 17 4.15 -2.54 4.02
N ILE A 18 3.98 -2.21 2.74
CA ILE A 18 4.86 -1.32 1.97
C ILE A 18 4.15 0.03 1.84
N ARG A 19 4.80 1.06 2.37
CA ARG A 19 4.34 2.44 2.20
C ARG A 19 4.96 3.02 0.95
N GLU A 20 4.15 3.20 -0.08
CA GLU A 20 4.57 3.75 -1.38
C GLU A 20 4.06 5.17 -1.55
N ASP A 21 4.78 5.99 -2.34
CA ASP A 21 4.31 7.31 -2.78
C ASP A 21 3.58 7.21 -4.12
N LEU A 22 2.31 6.83 -4.06
CA LEU A 22 1.38 6.75 -5.18
C LEU A 22 0.53 8.03 -5.28
N ASN A 23 1.06 9.17 -4.82
CA ASN A 23 0.40 10.46 -4.99
C ASN A 23 0.55 10.92 -6.44
N VAL A 24 -0.28 10.35 -7.30
CA VAL A 24 -0.34 10.64 -8.74
C VAL A 24 -1.52 11.57 -9.05
N PRO A 25 -1.37 12.46 -10.04
CA PRO A 25 -2.49 13.25 -10.51
C PRO A 25 -3.54 12.33 -11.15
N VAL A 26 -4.75 12.37 -10.60
CA VAL A 26 -5.92 11.67 -11.13
C VAL A 26 -6.85 12.71 -11.71
N LYS A 27 -7.30 12.50 -12.95
CA LYS A 27 -8.30 13.35 -13.63
C LYS A 27 -9.41 12.46 -14.14
N ASP A 28 -10.66 12.79 -13.80
CA ASP A 28 -11.85 12.01 -14.21
C ASP A 28 -11.78 10.51 -13.84
N GLY A 29 -11.13 10.19 -12.71
CA GLY A 29 -10.93 8.81 -12.29
C GLY A 29 -9.87 8.04 -13.08
N VAL A 30 -9.03 8.73 -13.87
CA VAL A 30 -7.93 8.13 -14.63
C VAL A 30 -6.59 8.72 -14.17
N VAL A 31 -5.59 7.86 -13.98
CA VAL A 31 -4.22 8.28 -13.67
C VAL A 31 -3.61 8.93 -14.91
N THR A 32 -3.19 10.20 -14.82
CA THR A 32 -2.61 10.93 -15.96
C THR A 32 -1.08 10.83 -16.00
N SER A 33 -0.43 10.59 -14.86
CA SER A 33 1.01 10.36 -14.77
C SER A 33 1.29 9.15 -13.89
N ASP A 34 1.97 8.16 -14.46
CA ASP A 34 2.24 6.86 -13.88
C ASP A 34 3.69 6.67 -13.43
N ALA A 35 4.55 7.68 -13.60
CA ALA A 35 5.99 7.61 -13.29
C ALA A 35 6.26 7.12 -11.86
N ARG A 36 5.45 7.55 -10.88
CA ARG A 36 5.56 7.10 -9.48
C ARG A 36 5.15 5.64 -9.30
N ILE A 37 4.07 5.23 -9.97
CA ILE A 37 3.59 3.85 -9.91
C ILE A 37 4.66 2.92 -10.50
N LEU A 38 5.21 3.28 -11.67
CA LEU A 38 6.29 2.54 -12.32
C LEU A 38 7.54 2.42 -11.42
N ALA A 39 7.88 3.47 -10.67
CA ALA A 39 9.01 3.44 -9.73
C ALA A 39 8.77 2.48 -8.53
N SER A 40 7.51 2.32 -8.10
CA SER A 40 7.13 1.40 -7.01
C SER A 40 7.00 -0.06 -7.44
N LEU A 41 6.79 -0.34 -8.74
CA LEU A 41 6.58 -1.71 -9.24
C LEU A 41 7.72 -2.69 -8.90
N PRO A 42 9.01 -2.35 -9.02
CA PRO A 42 10.10 -3.27 -8.68
C PRO A 42 10.06 -3.71 -7.22
N THR A 43 9.74 -2.80 -6.29
CA THR A 43 9.63 -3.10 -4.86
C THR A 43 8.52 -4.10 -4.58
N ILE A 44 7.34 -3.88 -5.18
CA ILE A 44 6.18 -4.77 -5.02
C ILE A 44 6.48 -6.15 -5.63
N LYS A 45 7.08 -6.20 -6.83
CA LYS A 45 7.49 -7.45 -7.49
C LYS A 45 8.49 -8.23 -6.65
N LEU A 46 9.50 -7.56 -6.11
CA LEU A 46 10.49 -8.20 -5.24
C LEU A 46 9.84 -8.82 -3.99
N ALA A 47 8.87 -8.15 -3.38
CA ALA A 47 8.16 -8.66 -2.22
C ALA A 47 7.34 -9.91 -2.58
N LEU A 48 6.66 -9.87 -3.73
CA LEU A 48 5.89 -10.99 -4.26
C LEU A 48 6.76 -12.19 -4.64
N GLU A 49 7.90 -11.96 -5.29
CA GLU A 49 8.87 -13.00 -5.67
C GLU A 49 9.46 -13.69 -4.44
N LYS A 50 9.66 -12.95 -3.34
CA LYS A 50 10.05 -13.50 -2.05
C LYS A 50 8.92 -14.28 -1.34
N GLY A 51 7.72 -14.37 -1.92
CA GLY A 51 6.59 -15.09 -1.34
C GLY A 51 5.93 -14.38 -0.16
N ALA A 52 6.02 -13.04 -0.11
CA ALA A 52 5.35 -12.24 0.89
C ALA A 52 3.87 -12.04 0.55
N ALA A 53 3.05 -11.79 1.57
CA ALA A 53 1.72 -11.21 1.43
C ALA A 53 1.86 -9.68 1.44
N VAL A 54 1.64 -9.03 0.29
CA VAL A 54 2.00 -7.62 0.10
C VAL A 54 0.80 -6.71 0.28
N MET A 55 0.94 -5.74 1.18
CA MET A 55 -0.05 -4.69 1.40
C MET A 55 0.57 -3.36 1.01
N VAL A 56 0.00 -2.69 0.01
CA VAL A 56 0.47 -1.38 -0.41
C VAL A 56 -0.41 -0.30 0.22
N CYS A 57 0.21 0.67 0.88
CA CYS A 57 -0.49 1.83 1.41
C CYS A 57 0.11 3.11 0.83
N SER A 58 -0.77 4.04 0.50
CA SER A 58 -0.35 5.35 0.03
C SER A 58 -1.28 6.45 0.50
N HIS A 59 -0.81 7.68 0.30
CA HIS A 59 -1.58 8.88 0.46
C HIS A 59 -1.86 9.45 -0.93
N LEU A 60 -3.08 9.91 -1.17
CA LEU A 60 -3.46 10.57 -2.40
C LEU A 60 -4.03 11.94 -2.06
N GLY A 61 -3.39 12.99 -2.59
CA GLY A 61 -3.75 14.38 -2.33
C GLY A 61 -3.59 14.82 -0.87
N ARG A 62 -4.34 15.85 -0.49
CA ARG A 62 -4.47 16.36 0.87
C ARG A 62 -5.94 16.32 1.31
N PRO A 63 -6.50 15.12 1.55
CA PRO A 63 -7.87 15.02 2.03
C PRO A 63 -7.99 15.60 3.45
N THR A 64 -9.11 16.24 3.74
CA THR A 64 -9.47 16.63 5.11
C THR A 64 -9.65 15.37 5.95
N GLU A 65 -9.09 15.35 7.17
CA GLU A 65 -9.19 14.18 8.05
C GLU A 65 -10.67 13.87 8.37
N GLY A 66 -11.13 12.65 8.06
CA GLY A 66 -12.50 12.21 8.32
C GLY A 66 -13.49 12.43 7.17
N GLU A 67 -13.11 13.13 6.10
CA GLU A 67 -13.95 13.29 4.91
C GLU A 67 -13.50 12.36 3.79
N PHE A 68 -14.37 11.43 3.41
CA PHE A 68 -14.15 10.57 2.24
C PHE A 68 -14.64 11.29 0.98
N SER A 69 -13.71 11.83 0.20
CA SER A 69 -14.02 12.29 -1.16
C SER A 69 -13.74 11.18 -2.16
N ALA A 70 -14.73 10.87 -3.01
CA ALA A 70 -14.55 9.89 -4.09
C ALA A 70 -13.40 10.28 -5.05
N GLU A 71 -13.14 11.58 -5.19
CA GLU A 71 -12.04 12.16 -5.96
C GLU A 71 -10.65 11.82 -5.39
N ASN A 72 -10.55 11.63 -4.08
CA ASN A 72 -9.31 11.26 -3.38
C ASN A 72 -9.17 9.74 -3.18
N SER A 73 -9.97 8.96 -3.91
CA SER A 73 -9.94 7.50 -3.81
C SER A 73 -8.73 6.91 -4.52
N LEU A 74 -8.13 5.89 -3.91
CA LEU A 74 -7.05 5.08 -4.51
C LEU A 74 -7.56 4.01 -5.48
N LYS A 75 -8.87 3.93 -5.73
CA LYS A 75 -9.45 3.01 -6.73
C LYS A 75 -8.72 3.01 -8.09
N PRO A 76 -8.53 4.16 -8.76
CA PRO A 76 -7.88 4.18 -10.08
C PRO A 76 -6.42 3.75 -10.02
N VAL A 77 -5.74 4.00 -8.90
CA VAL A 77 -4.37 3.55 -8.68
C VAL A 77 -4.32 2.03 -8.47
N ALA A 78 -5.26 1.46 -7.71
CA ALA A 78 -5.35 0.01 -7.51
C ALA A 78 -5.65 -0.71 -8.83
N GLU A 79 -6.57 -0.18 -9.65
CA GLU A 79 -6.84 -0.71 -10.99
C GLU A 79 -5.62 -0.63 -11.91
N TYR A 80 -4.88 0.49 -11.85
CA TYR A 80 -3.64 0.64 -12.63
C TYR A 80 -2.56 -0.35 -12.18
N LEU A 81 -2.38 -0.52 -10.86
CA LEU A 81 -1.45 -1.49 -10.30
C LEU A 81 -1.82 -2.93 -10.70
N SER A 82 -3.11 -3.25 -10.70
CA SER A 82 -3.61 -4.57 -11.14
C SER A 82 -3.23 -4.84 -12.60
N LYS A 83 -3.45 -3.87 -13.49
CA LYS A 83 -3.03 -3.95 -14.90
C LYS A 83 -1.52 -4.05 -15.07
N ALA A 84 -0.74 -3.25 -14.32
CA ALA A 84 0.71 -3.20 -14.42
C ALA A 84 1.41 -4.45 -13.86
N LEU A 85 0.84 -5.07 -12.83
CA LEU A 85 1.35 -6.31 -12.23
C LEU A 85 0.79 -7.56 -12.92
N GLY A 86 -0.30 -7.44 -13.69
CA GLY A 86 -1.02 -8.57 -14.26
C GLY A 86 -1.62 -9.49 -13.19
N ARG A 87 -1.94 -8.92 -12.02
CA ARG A 87 -2.47 -9.63 -10.84
C ARG A 87 -3.62 -8.84 -10.26
N ASP A 88 -4.56 -9.51 -9.61
CA ASP A 88 -5.64 -8.81 -8.94
C ASP A 88 -5.11 -8.07 -7.70
N VAL A 89 -5.46 -6.79 -7.59
CA VAL A 89 -5.06 -5.90 -6.48
C VAL A 89 -6.32 -5.27 -5.91
N PRO A 90 -7.05 -5.99 -5.03
CA PRO A 90 -8.26 -5.47 -4.42
C PRO A 90 -7.94 -4.23 -3.56
N LEU A 91 -8.81 -3.22 -3.67
CA LEU A 91 -8.79 -2.07 -2.79
C LEU A 91 -9.51 -2.41 -1.48
N VAL A 92 -8.77 -2.50 -0.39
CA VAL A 92 -9.27 -2.75 0.96
C VAL A 92 -9.59 -1.43 1.64
N ALA A 93 -10.89 -1.23 1.90
CA ALA A 93 -11.42 -0.04 2.54
C ALA A 93 -11.15 0.02 4.04
N ASP A 94 -11.39 -1.11 4.71
CA ASP A 94 -11.24 -1.26 6.15
C ASP A 94 -10.10 -2.24 6.42
N TYR A 95 -8.90 -1.69 6.54
CA TYR A 95 -7.71 -2.47 6.87
C TYR A 95 -7.39 -2.45 8.38
N LEU A 96 -8.13 -1.67 9.17
CA LEU A 96 -7.92 -1.55 10.62
C LEU A 96 -8.57 -2.72 11.38
N GLY A 97 -9.66 -3.28 10.85
CA GLY A 97 -10.33 -4.48 11.38
C GLY A 97 -9.58 -5.80 11.14
N GLY A 98 -8.47 -5.76 10.41
CA GLY A 98 -7.72 -6.94 9.98
C GLY A 98 -8.00 -7.27 8.51
N VAL A 99 -6.93 -7.49 7.76
CA VAL A 99 -7.00 -7.89 6.35
C VAL A 99 -6.58 -9.34 6.24
N ASP A 100 -7.28 -10.15 5.45
CA ASP A 100 -6.79 -11.47 5.06
C ASP A 100 -6.06 -11.33 3.71
N VAL A 101 -4.74 -11.55 3.72
CA VAL A 101 -3.89 -11.53 2.52
C VAL A 101 -3.00 -12.75 2.59
N LYS A 102 -3.10 -13.63 1.60
CA LYS A 102 -2.28 -14.84 1.54
C LYS A 102 -0.90 -14.52 0.98
N ALA A 103 0.06 -15.39 1.26
CA ALA A 103 1.40 -15.29 0.71
C ALA A 103 1.33 -15.38 -0.83
N GLY A 104 1.90 -14.39 -1.52
CA GLY A 104 1.84 -14.27 -2.98
C GLY A 104 0.71 -13.37 -3.51
N ASP A 105 -0.23 -12.96 -2.64
CA ASP A 105 -1.29 -12.02 -2.98
C ASP A 105 -0.90 -10.58 -2.66
N THR A 106 -1.56 -9.65 -3.34
CA THR A 106 -1.38 -8.20 -3.18
C THR A 106 -2.70 -7.52 -2.89
N CYS A 107 -2.73 -6.59 -1.94
CA CYS A 107 -3.86 -5.68 -1.79
C CYS A 107 -3.42 -4.23 -1.63
N CYS A 108 -4.26 -3.30 -2.07
CA CYS A 108 -4.05 -1.87 -1.86
C CYS A 108 -4.98 -1.39 -0.76
N SER A 109 -4.47 -0.62 0.20
CA SER A 109 -5.29 -0.03 1.28
C SER A 109 -5.76 1.37 0.90
N LYS A 110 -6.94 1.78 1.40
CA LYS A 110 -7.44 3.15 1.27
C LYS A 110 -6.46 4.19 1.83
N THR A 111 -6.61 5.42 1.34
CA THR A 111 -5.78 6.58 1.66
C THR A 111 -5.57 6.74 3.17
N CYS A 112 -4.33 6.56 3.63
CA CYS A 112 -3.98 6.59 5.05
C CYS A 112 -4.31 7.93 5.75
N ALA A 113 -4.41 9.02 4.97
CA ALA A 113 -4.76 10.36 5.44
C ALA A 113 -6.25 10.51 5.83
N SER A 114 -7.16 9.71 5.25
CA SER A 114 -8.60 9.79 5.57
C SER A 114 -8.95 9.12 6.91
N THR A 115 -8.12 8.17 7.36
CA THR A 115 -8.29 7.47 8.62
C THR A 115 -7.70 8.28 9.78
N ARG A 116 -8.46 8.42 10.88
CA ARG A 116 -8.05 9.04 12.16
C ARG A 116 -6.77 8.44 12.80
N ALA A 117 -6.24 7.36 12.23
CA ALA A 117 -5.08 6.59 12.69
C ALA A 117 -3.71 7.26 12.41
N ARG A 118 -3.67 8.45 11.81
CA ARG A 118 -2.46 9.20 11.43
C ARG A 118 -1.40 9.35 12.54
N LYS A 119 -1.78 9.20 13.82
CA LYS A 119 -0.91 9.31 15.01
C LYS A 119 -0.65 8.00 15.77
N ARG A 120 -0.83 6.81 15.17
CA ARG A 120 -0.34 5.56 15.79
C ARG A 120 1.07 5.24 15.28
N THR A 121 2.07 5.47 16.12
CA THR A 121 3.43 4.93 15.97
C THR A 121 3.39 3.39 16.02
N ALA A 122 4.40 2.75 15.43
CA ALA A 122 4.53 1.29 15.28
C ALA A 122 4.33 0.48 16.58
N THR A 123 4.41 1.13 17.74
CA THR A 123 4.23 0.56 19.08
C THR A 123 2.77 0.28 19.47
N ASN A 124 1.79 0.79 18.73
CA ASN A 124 0.37 0.63 19.09
C ASN A 124 -0.40 -0.23 18.08
N TRP A 125 0.28 -1.09 17.34
CA TRP A 125 -0.34 -1.99 16.36
C TRP A 125 -0.78 -3.29 17.06
N PRO A 126 -2.03 -3.77 16.89
CA PRO A 126 -2.48 -5.01 17.51
C PRO A 126 -1.57 -6.16 17.09
N SER A 127 -1.36 -7.17 17.94
CA SER A 127 -0.41 -8.27 17.69
C SER A 127 -0.61 -9.04 16.38
N ASN A 128 -1.74 -8.84 15.71
CA ASN A 128 -2.14 -9.50 14.47
C ASN A 128 -1.87 -8.67 13.19
N THR A 129 -0.97 -7.70 13.26
CA THR A 129 -0.92 -6.59 12.32
C THR A 129 0.52 -6.49 11.79
N PRO A 130 0.73 -6.56 10.45
CA PRO A 130 2.03 -6.86 9.84
C PRO A 130 3.15 -5.89 10.23
N PRO A 131 4.41 -6.36 10.29
CA PRO A 131 5.56 -5.48 10.42
C PRO A 131 5.57 -4.48 9.25
N CYS A 132 5.46 -3.20 9.59
CA CYS A 132 5.45 -2.09 8.65
C CYS A 132 6.87 -1.83 8.16
N VAL A 133 7.22 -2.33 6.97
CA VAL A 133 8.51 -2.05 6.34
C VAL A 133 8.36 -0.74 5.60
N THR A 134 8.82 0.33 6.24
CA THR A 134 8.86 1.65 5.59
C THR A 134 10.04 1.65 4.62
N CYS A 135 9.77 1.59 3.32
CA CYS A 135 10.76 1.93 2.30
C CYS A 135 10.93 3.45 2.32
N LEU A 136 12.05 3.90 2.88
CA LEU A 136 12.60 5.25 2.75
C LEU A 136 13.57 5.29 1.58
#